data_AF-A0A8T4HAM3-F1
#
_entry.id   AF-A0A8T4HAM3-F1
#
_cell.length_a   1.000
_cell.length_b   1.000
_cell.length_c   1.000
_cell.angle_alpha   90.00
_cell.angle_beta   90.00
_cell.angle_gamma   90.00
#
_symmetry.space_group_name_H-M   'P 1'
#
loop_
_entity.id
_entity.type
_entity.pdbx_description
1 polymer ?
#
loop_
_entity_poly.entity_id
_entity_poly.type
_entity_poly.pdbx_seq_one_letter_code
_entity_poly.pdbx_strand_id
1 'polypeptide(L)'
;MQSQHILLTNVLTILAFPMDQLSPEMRAKIDLLSTDLTTSTAILAYIQQVAEITGTTAASSLEDFSDEINIILHKLKFIAPQDRPTVLIYSLADKNTLSAGSFLADSIQIAGGIPVTEDAEKIAKIIFIDPANKAFQLVPELIQDNLFAGSEAVEKNQIYIIQDPEFAQIPGVNYLKELEILAEIIQPKYFIFGHEGQQWLKFELV
;
A
#
# COMPACT_ATOMS: atom_id res chain seq x y z
N MET A 1 -4.52 0.45 20.78
CA MET A 1 -4.26 -0.91 21.31
C MET A 1 -4.55 -2.00 20.28
N GLN A 2 -5.68 -1.97 19.55
CA GLN A 2 -6.02 -3.01 18.56
C GLN A 2 -5.05 -3.04 17.36
N SER A 3 -4.65 -1.89 16.81
CA SER A 3 -3.72 -1.81 15.67
C SER A 3 -2.32 -2.34 15.98
N GLN A 4 -1.79 -2.08 17.18
CA GLN A 4 -0.48 -2.60 17.63
C GLN A 4 -0.51 -4.11 17.84
N HIS A 5 -1.60 -4.65 18.38
CA HIS A 5 -1.75 -6.10 18.53
C HIS A 5 -1.75 -6.81 17.18
N ILE A 6 -2.48 -6.27 16.20
CA ILE A 6 -2.56 -6.86 14.86
C ILE A 6 -1.21 -6.76 14.14
N LEU A 7 -0.56 -5.59 14.18
CA LEU A 7 0.80 -5.41 13.64
C LEU A 7 1.77 -6.46 14.20
N LEU A 8 1.80 -6.63 15.53
CA LEU A 8 2.65 -7.61 16.18
C LEU A 8 2.32 -9.04 15.73
N THR A 9 1.05 -9.41 15.71
CA THR A 9 0.60 -10.75 15.30
C THR A 9 1.10 -11.09 13.90
N ASN A 10 1.05 -10.14 12.99
CA ASN A 10 1.47 -10.32 11.61
C ASN A 10 2.99 -10.38 11.45
N VAL A 11 3.73 -9.52 12.16
CA VAL A 11 5.20 -9.62 12.16
C VAL A 11 5.66 -10.97 12.72
N LEU A 12 5.03 -11.47 13.78
CA LEU A 12 5.34 -12.80 14.29
C LEU A 12 4.97 -13.90 13.29
N THR A 13 3.92 -13.70 12.49
CA THR A 13 3.59 -14.61 11.38
C THR A 13 4.68 -14.62 10.30
N ILE A 14 5.20 -13.45 9.91
CA ILE A 14 6.34 -13.32 8.96
C ILE A 14 7.58 -14.04 9.48
N LEU A 15 7.82 -13.95 10.79
CA LEU A 15 8.94 -14.60 11.47
C LEU A 15 8.70 -16.08 11.77
N ALA A 16 7.54 -16.62 11.39
CA ALA A 16 7.07 -17.95 11.78
C ALA A 16 7.19 -18.22 13.31
N PHE A 17 7.03 -17.17 14.11
CA PHE A 17 7.12 -17.23 15.57
C PHE A 17 5.74 -17.46 16.19
N PRO A 18 5.52 -18.56 16.94
CA PRO A 18 4.24 -18.85 17.56
C PRO A 18 3.88 -17.83 18.67
N MET A 19 2.67 -17.29 18.63
CA MET A 19 2.19 -16.29 19.62
C MET A 19 2.20 -16.82 21.07
N ASP A 20 1.99 -18.12 21.27
CA ASP A 20 2.02 -18.77 22.58
C ASP A 20 3.42 -18.87 23.18
N GLN A 21 4.47 -18.70 22.36
CA GLN A 21 5.86 -18.63 22.81
C GLN A 21 6.31 -17.21 23.17
N LEU A 22 5.46 -16.19 22.96
CA LEU A 22 5.78 -14.81 23.27
C LEU A 22 5.72 -14.55 24.78
N SER A 23 6.88 -14.50 25.44
CA SER A 23 6.93 -14.22 26.87
C SER A 23 6.49 -12.79 27.21
N PRO A 24 6.00 -12.53 28.44
CA PRO A 24 5.66 -11.18 28.89
C PRO A 24 6.82 -10.18 28.78
N GLU A 25 8.06 -10.64 29.00
CA GLU A 25 9.26 -9.80 28.86
C GLU A 25 9.53 -9.41 27.42
N MET A 26 9.39 -10.35 26.48
CA MET A 26 9.52 -10.07 25.04
C MET A 26 8.45 -9.08 24.61
N ARG A 27 7.21 -9.28 25.06
CA ARG A 27 6.10 -8.37 24.76
C ARG A 27 6.38 -6.95 25.25
N ALA A 28 6.85 -6.80 26.50
CA ALA A 28 7.19 -5.49 27.05
C ALA A 28 8.29 -4.79 26.25
N LYS A 29 9.31 -5.52 25.77
CA LYS A 29 10.35 -4.95 24.89
C LYS A 29 9.80 -4.51 23.54
N ILE A 30 8.90 -5.29 22.94
CA ILE A 30 8.29 -4.97 21.64
C ILE A 30 7.37 -3.76 21.74
N ASP A 31 6.60 -3.63 22.83
CA ASP A 31 5.71 -2.49 23.05
C ASP A 31 6.47 -1.15 23.20
N LEU A 32 7.79 -1.19 23.44
CA LEU A 32 8.67 -0.01 23.48
C LEU A 32 9.23 0.38 22.10
N LEU A 33 9.08 -0.47 21.08
CA LEU A 33 9.59 -0.18 19.74
C LEU A 33 8.77 0.93 19.07
N SER A 34 9.42 1.69 18.19
CA SER A 34 8.71 2.65 17.36
C SER A 34 7.71 1.93 16.46
N THR A 35 6.48 2.44 16.43
CA THR A 35 5.41 1.96 15.54
C THR A 35 5.10 2.97 14.43
N ASP A 36 5.98 3.96 14.23
CA ASP A 36 5.95 4.87 13.09
C ASP A 36 6.48 4.15 11.83
N LEU A 37 5.66 3.23 11.31
CA LEU A 37 5.98 2.37 10.18
C LEU A 37 5.59 3.01 8.85
N THR A 38 6.01 4.24 8.66
CA THR A 38 5.58 5.08 7.53
C THR A 38 6.46 4.97 6.30
N THR A 39 7.51 4.18 6.35
CA THR A 39 8.42 3.92 5.21
C THR A 39 8.79 2.45 5.15
N SER A 40 9.12 1.96 3.95
CA SER A 40 9.72 0.63 3.75
C SER A 40 10.89 0.34 4.71
N THR A 41 11.76 1.32 4.93
CA THR A 41 12.92 1.19 5.83
C THR A 41 12.50 1.04 7.29
N ALA A 42 11.51 1.81 7.74
CA ALA A 42 10.99 1.70 9.10
C ALA A 42 10.31 0.34 9.34
N ILE A 43 9.59 -0.18 8.34
CA ILE A 43 8.95 -1.49 8.38
C ILE A 43 10.00 -2.60 8.51
N LEU A 44 11.01 -2.61 7.63
CA LEU A 44 12.11 -3.58 7.68
C LEU A 44 12.86 -3.52 9.03
N ALA A 45 13.14 -2.32 9.52
CA ALA A 45 13.79 -2.12 10.81
C ALA A 45 12.94 -2.66 11.97
N TYR A 46 11.61 -2.51 11.92
CA TYR A 46 10.71 -3.05 12.93
C TYR A 46 10.70 -4.58 12.93
N ILE A 47 10.59 -5.20 11.76
CA ILE A 47 10.64 -6.67 11.62
C ILE A 47 11.96 -7.21 12.18
N GLN A 48 13.09 -6.59 11.84
CA GLN A 48 14.41 -6.97 12.34
C GLN A 48 14.51 -6.87 13.88
N GLN A 49 14.01 -5.79 14.47
CA GLN A 49 14.03 -5.61 15.94
C GLN A 49 13.15 -6.65 16.65
N VAL A 50 11.98 -6.98 16.11
CA VAL A 50 11.12 -8.03 16.66
C VAL A 50 11.78 -9.41 16.54
N ALA A 51 12.52 -9.68 15.46
CA ALA A 51 13.27 -10.91 15.28
C ALA A 51 14.39 -11.07 16.33
N GLU A 52 15.14 -10.00 16.59
CA GLU A 52 16.18 -9.97 17.62
C GLU A 52 15.60 -10.22 19.02
N ILE A 53 14.46 -9.61 19.34
CA ILE A 53 13.79 -9.82 20.62
C ILE A 53 13.26 -11.25 20.74
N THR A 54 12.78 -11.82 19.63
CA THR A 54 12.22 -13.18 19.60
C THR A 54 13.27 -14.28 19.49
N GLY A 55 14.53 -13.92 19.24
CA GLY A 55 15.60 -14.88 18.96
C GLY A 55 15.37 -15.66 17.66
N THR A 56 14.50 -15.16 16.77
CA THR A 56 14.24 -15.77 15.46
C THR A 56 15.18 -15.19 14.41
N THR A 57 15.39 -15.96 13.35
CA THR A 57 16.12 -15.47 12.17
C THR A 57 15.11 -14.89 11.19
N ALA A 58 15.13 -13.57 11.03
CA ALA A 58 14.38 -12.89 9.97
C ALA A 58 15.13 -12.82 8.64
N ALA A 59 16.38 -13.31 8.59
CA ALA A 59 17.28 -13.07 7.48
C ALA A 59 16.68 -13.45 6.13
N SER A 60 16.08 -14.64 6.01
CA SER A 60 15.46 -15.06 4.75
C SER A 60 14.23 -14.21 4.39
N SER A 61 13.32 -13.97 5.34
CA SER A 61 12.10 -13.18 5.06
C SER A 61 12.41 -11.71 4.76
N LEU A 62 13.44 -11.14 5.39
CA LEU A 62 13.91 -9.78 5.12
C LEU A 62 14.66 -9.70 3.78
N GLU A 63 15.43 -10.74 3.43
CA GLU A 63 16.09 -10.86 2.14
C GLU A 63 15.05 -10.95 1.02
N ASP A 64 14.07 -11.84 1.13
CA ASP A 64 12.97 -11.98 0.17
C ASP A 64 12.22 -10.65 -0.02
N PHE A 65 11.84 -10.01 1.09
CA PHE A 65 11.13 -8.73 1.07
C PHE A 65 11.98 -7.60 0.46
N SER A 66 13.26 -7.53 0.80
CA SER A 66 14.18 -6.55 0.22
C SER A 66 14.39 -6.82 -1.27
N ASP A 67 14.48 -8.08 -1.67
CA ASP A 67 14.71 -8.48 -3.06
C ASP A 67 13.52 -8.12 -3.93
N GLU A 68 12.30 -8.35 -3.47
CA GLU A 68 11.11 -7.95 -4.20
C GLU A 68 10.98 -6.42 -4.34
N ILE A 69 11.22 -5.65 -3.27
CA ILE A 69 11.29 -4.18 -3.37
C ILE A 69 12.37 -3.78 -4.39
N ASN A 70 13.54 -4.41 -4.35
CA ASN A 70 14.62 -4.15 -5.29
C ASN A 70 14.24 -4.50 -6.74
N ILE A 71 13.45 -5.56 -6.96
CA ILE A 71 12.93 -5.94 -8.29
C ILE A 71 12.03 -4.81 -8.82
N ILE A 72 11.12 -4.29 -8.00
CA ILE A 72 10.25 -3.17 -8.38
C ILE A 72 11.11 -1.95 -8.72
N LEU A 73 11.99 -1.53 -7.80
CA LEU A 73 12.87 -0.37 -8.00
C LEU A 73 13.78 -0.51 -9.22
N HIS A 74 14.29 -1.71 -9.49
CA HIS A 74 15.17 -1.97 -10.63
C HIS A 74 14.43 -1.83 -11.96
N LYS A 75 13.20 -2.34 -12.06
CA LYS A 75 12.33 -2.17 -13.25
C LYS A 75 11.97 -0.70 -13.46
N LEU A 76 11.80 0.08 -12.40
CA LEU A 76 11.49 1.51 -12.49
C LEU A 76 12.65 2.39 -12.96
N LYS A 77 13.90 1.93 -12.93
CA LYS A 77 15.06 2.70 -13.45
C LYS A 77 14.94 3.03 -14.94
N PHE A 78 14.12 2.27 -15.66
CA PHE A 78 13.85 2.48 -17.08
C PHE A 78 12.68 3.44 -17.34
N ILE A 79 12.02 3.92 -16.29
CA ILE A 79 10.91 4.87 -16.37
C ILE A 79 11.44 6.22 -15.92
N ALA A 80 11.50 7.17 -16.86
CA ALA A 80 11.98 8.50 -16.53
C ALA A 80 11.02 9.18 -15.54
N PRO A 81 11.51 10.00 -14.59
CA PRO A 81 10.66 10.61 -13.56
C PRO A 81 9.46 11.39 -14.13
N GLN A 82 9.62 12.04 -15.28
CA GLN A 82 8.55 12.78 -15.96
C GLN A 82 7.47 11.89 -16.58
N ASP A 83 7.75 10.61 -16.80
CA ASP A 83 6.80 9.65 -17.37
C ASP A 83 6.03 8.91 -16.25
N ARG A 84 6.30 9.23 -14.98
CA ARG A 84 5.59 8.64 -13.85
C ARG A 84 4.24 9.32 -13.69
N PRO A 85 3.13 8.57 -13.65
CA PRO A 85 1.82 9.15 -13.49
C PRO A 85 1.65 9.66 -12.06
N THR A 86 0.92 10.76 -11.94
CA THR A 86 0.39 11.27 -10.69
C THR A 86 -0.79 10.42 -10.23
N VAL A 87 -0.84 10.11 -8.93
CA VAL A 87 -1.76 9.13 -8.35
C VAL A 87 -2.46 9.72 -7.13
N LEU A 88 -3.79 9.71 -7.17
CA LEU A 88 -4.65 9.99 -6.03
C LEU A 88 -5.25 8.67 -5.51
N ILE A 89 -5.12 8.42 -4.21
CA ILE A 89 -5.77 7.33 -3.48
C ILE A 89 -6.85 7.92 -2.58
N TYR A 90 -8.07 7.40 -2.67
CA TYR A 90 -9.24 7.89 -1.93
C TYR A 90 -9.97 6.74 -1.22
N SER A 91 -10.25 6.88 0.08
CA SER A 91 -11.04 5.91 0.85
C SER A 91 -12.53 6.15 0.65
N LEU A 92 -13.26 5.16 0.14
CA LEU A 92 -14.73 5.23 0.07
C LEU A 92 -15.40 5.06 1.44
N ALA A 93 -14.75 4.36 2.36
CA ALA A 93 -15.28 4.13 3.70
C ALA A 93 -15.32 5.43 4.51
N ASP A 94 -14.20 6.17 4.50
CA ASP A 94 -14.02 7.38 5.31
C ASP A 94 -14.25 8.67 4.53
N LYS A 95 -14.43 8.56 3.20
CA LYS A 95 -14.63 9.68 2.28
C LYS A 95 -13.53 10.73 2.36
N ASN A 96 -12.28 10.29 2.35
CA ASN A 96 -11.11 11.16 2.43
C ASN A 96 -10.00 10.75 1.46
N THR A 97 -9.17 11.72 1.10
CA THR A 97 -7.94 11.47 0.34
C THR A 97 -6.86 10.92 1.26
N LEU A 98 -6.24 9.80 0.86
CA LEU A 98 -5.20 9.13 1.65
C LEU A 98 -3.79 9.33 1.09
N SER A 99 -3.63 9.78 -0.16
CA SER A 99 -2.31 9.96 -0.81
C SER A 99 -1.31 10.85 -0.05
N ALA A 100 -1.78 11.69 0.88
CA ALA A 100 -0.94 12.54 1.72
C ALA A 100 -0.27 11.78 2.87
N GLY A 101 -0.80 10.62 3.26
CA GLY A 101 -0.25 9.81 4.35
C GLY A 101 1.13 9.31 3.98
N SER A 102 2.11 9.51 4.88
CA SER A 102 3.52 9.20 4.64
C SER A 102 3.76 7.77 4.15
N PHE A 103 3.01 6.80 4.68
CA PHE A 103 3.03 5.41 4.23
C PHE A 103 2.61 5.24 2.75
N LEU A 104 1.39 5.69 2.40
CA LEU A 104 0.89 5.55 1.03
C LEU A 104 1.68 6.41 0.04
N ALA A 105 2.18 7.56 0.46
CA ALA A 105 3.07 8.38 -0.34
C ALA A 105 4.36 7.63 -0.72
N ASP A 106 5.00 6.98 0.26
CA ASP A 106 6.18 6.11 0.03
C ASP A 106 5.82 4.94 -0.90
N SER A 107 4.71 4.26 -0.63
CA SER A 107 4.26 3.12 -1.45
C SER A 107 3.98 3.52 -2.91
N ILE A 108 3.32 4.66 -3.14
CA ILE A 108 3.08 5.20 -4.49
C ILE A 108 4.40 5.47 -5.21
N GLN A 109 5.39 6.06 -4.51
CA GLN A 109 6.70 6.36 -5.10
C GLN A 109 7.47 5.08 -5.45
N ILE A 110 7.46 4.08 -4.57
CA ILE A 110 8.08 2.77 -4.81
C ILE A 110 7.40 2.02 -5.95
N ALA A 111 6.08 2.16 -6.10
CA ALA A 111 5.31 1.60 -7.23
C ALA A 111 5.48 2.40 -8.54
N GLY A 112 6.23 3.50 -8.54
CA GLY A 112 6.57 4.27 -9.73
C GLY A 112 5.58 5.37 -10.10
N GLY A 113 4.80 5.86 -9.14
CA GLY A 113 3.89 6.99 -9.29
C GLY A 113 4.38 8.24 -8.56
N ILE A 114 3.57 9.31 -8.62
CA ILE A 114 3.78 10.56 -7.90
C ILE A 114 2.52 10.83 -7.05
N PRO A 115 2.58 10.82 -5.71
CA PRO A 115 1.41 11.08 -4.88
C PRO A 115 0.92 12.52 -5.04
N VAL A 116 -0.39 12.71 -5.19
CA VAL A 116 -1.06 14.02 -5.23
C VAL A 116 -2.27 14.02 -4.31
N THR A 117 -2.74 15.20 -3.88
CA THR A 117 -3.79 15.29 -2.84
C THR A 117 -5.00 16.14 -3.25
N GLU A 118 -4.80 17.26 -3.94
CA GLU A 118 -5.88 18.25 -4.14
C GLU A 118 -5.91 18.90 -5.54
N ASP A 119 -4.88 18.70 -6.36
CA ASP A 119 -4.79 19.35 -7.67
C ASP A 119 -5.41 18.44 -8.75
N ALA A 120 -6.72 18.54 -8.92
CA ALA A 120 -7.53 17.69 -9.80
C ALA A 120 -6.98 17.61 -11.23
N GLU A 121 -6.54 18.74 -11.81
CA GLU A 121 -5.99 18.81 -13.17
C GLU A 121 -4.71 17.98 -13.31
N LYS A 122 -3.98 17.78 -12.22
CA LYS A 122 -2.77 16.98 -12.19
C LYS A 122 -3.03 15.51 -11.91
N ILE A 123 -4.25 15.04 -11.69
CA ILE A 123 -4.47 13.62 -11.33
C ILE A 123 -4.54 12.77 -12.59
N ALA A 124 -3.51 11.97 -12.87
CA ALA A 124 -3.46 11.07 -14.03
C ALA A 124 -4.09 9.70 -13.75
N LYS A 125 -4.11 9.24 -12.49
CA LYS A 125 -4.75 8.00 -12.04
C LYS A 125 -5.48 8.22 -10.71
N ILE A 126 -6.70 7.69 -10.59
CA ILE A 126 -7.46 7.64 -9.34
C ILE A 126 -7.59 6.18 -8.90
N ILE A 127 -7.27 5.91 -7.64
CA ILE A 127 -7.44 4.60 -7.01
C ILE A 127 -8.39 4.76 -5.82
N PHE A 128 -9.55 4.11 -5.89
CA PHE A 128 -10.51 4.05 -4.80
C PHE A 128 -10.24 2.81 -3.93
N ILE A 129 -10.17 2.98 -2.62
CA ILE A 129 -10.13 1.87 -1.66
C ILE A 129 -11.58 1.61 -1.19
N ASP A 130 -12.06 0.40 -1.46
CA ASP A 130 -13.45 0.00 -1.27
C ASP A 130 -13.56 -1.36 -0.56
N PRO A 131 -13.24 -1.43 0.75
CA PRO A 131 -13.32 -2.66 1.52
C PRO A 131 -14.75 -3.19 1.63
N ALA A 132 -15.76 -2.35 1.37
CA ALA A 132 -17.17 -2.65 1.52
C ALA A 132 -17.87 -3.02 0.19
N ASN A 133 -17.16 -3.07 -0.93
CA ASN A 133 -17.70 -3.37 -2.26
C ASN A 133 -18.86 -2.43 -2.69
N LYS A 134 -18.75 -1.13 -2.38
CA LYS A 134 -19.72 -0.09 -2.72
C LYS A 134 -19.30 0.81 -3.89
N ALA A 135 -18.14 0.57 -4.49
CA ALA A 135 -17.56 1.44 -5.50
C ALA A 135 -18.47 1.63 -6.71
N PHE A 136 -19.12 0.57 -7.21
CA PHE A 136 -20.07 0.68 -8.33
C PHE A 136 -21.29 1.56 -8.04
N GLN A 137 -21.62 1.78 -6.76
CA GLN A 137 -22.69 2.68 -6.35
C GLN A 137 -22.19 4.11 -6.15
N LEU A 138 -20.99 4.27 -5.58
CA LEU A 138 -20.47 5.56 -5.12
C LEU A 138 -19.60 6.28 -6.16
N VAL A 139 -18.78 5.54 -6.90
CA VAL A 139 -17.82 6.10 -7.87
C VAL A 139 -18.51 6.90 -8.98
N PRO A 140 -19.64 6.46 -9.58
CA PRO A 140 -20.32 7.25 -10.62
C PRO A 140 -20.69 8.68 -10.20
N GLU A 141 -21.08 8.88 -8.94
CA GLU A 141 -21.40 10.20 -8.40
C GLU A 141 -20.13 10.95 -8.01
N LEU A 142 -19.16 10.28 -7.40
CA LEU A 142 -17.91 10.91 -6.95
C LEU A 142 -17.09 11.47 -8.12
N ILE A 143 -17.00 10.77 -9.25
CA ILE A 143 -16.21 11.24 -10.40
C ILE A 143 -16.78 12.53 -11.02
N GLN A 144 -18.03 12.89 -10.71
CA GLN A 144 -18.67 14.13 -11.13
C GLN A 144 -18.42 15.28 -10.13
N ASP A 145 -17.86 15.00 -8.96
CA ASP A 145 -17.46 16.01 -7.98
C ASP A 145 -16.25 16.81 -8.52
N ASN A 146 -16.16 18.08 -8.12
CA ASN A 146 -15.08 19.00 -8.52
C ASN A 146 -13.69 18.45 -8.21
N LEU A 147 -13.56 17.59 -7.20
CA LEU A 147 -12.29 16.94 -6.85
C LEU A 147 -11.75 16.04 -7.99
N PHE A 148 -12.62 15.46 -8.81
CA PHE A 148 -12.25 14.43 -9.79
C PHE A 148 -12.64 14.79 -11.23
N ALA A 149 -13.74 15.51 -11.44
CA ALA A 149 -14.37 15.67 -12.75
C ALA A 149 -13.45 16.32 -13.81
N GLY A 150 -12.54 17.21 -13.40
CA GLY A 150 -11.57 17.88 -14.28
C GLY A 150 -10.23 17.17 -14.42
N SER A 151 -10.10 15.94 -13.92
CA SER A 151 -8.83 15.21 -13.93
C SER A 151 -8.57 14.46 -15.24
N GLU A 152 -7.29 14.37 -15.62
CA GLU A 152 -6.84 13.48 -16.69
C GLU A 152 -7.28 12.03 -16.43
N ALA A 153 -7.35 11.62 -15.16
CA ALA A 153 -7.80 10.29 -14.77
C ALA A 153 -9.23 10.00 -15.22
N VAL A 154 -10.15 10.95 -15.05
CA VAL A 154 -11.54 10.79 -15.53
C VAL A 154 -11.58 10.85 -17.06
N GLU A 155 -10.91 11.83 -17.68
CA GLU A 155 -10.89 12.00 -19.14
C GLU A 155 -10.34 10.77 -19.88
N LYS A 156 -9.27 10.17 -19.35
CA LYS A 156 -8.60 9.00 -19.93
C LYS A 156 -9.02 7.68 -19.32
N ASN A 157 -10.08 7.69 -18.50
CA ASN A 157 -10.66 6.49 -17.88
C ASN A 157 -9.58 5.64 -17.17
N GLN A 158 -8.79 6.31 -16.33
CA GLN A 158 -7.73 5.76 -15.47
C GLN A 158 -8.22 5.69 -14.02
N ILE A 159 -9.32 4.98 -13.82
CA ILE A 159 -9.98 4.85 -12.53
C ILE A 159 -9.90 3.39 -12.10
N TYR A 160 -9.43 3.17 -10.87
CA TYR A 160 -9.15 1.84 -10.34
C TYR A 160 -9.81 1.69 -8.98
N ILE A 161 -10.18 0.45 -8.64
CA ILE A 161 -10.81 0.12 -7.36
C ILE A 161 -10.00 -1.02 -6.75
N ILE A 162 -9.53 -0.82 -5.52
CA ILE A 162 -8.96 -1.86 -4.68
C ILE A 162 -10.06 -2.32 -3.73
N GLN A 163 -10.36 -3.62 -3.77
CA GLN A 163 -11.42 -4.25 -2.96
C GLN A 163 -10.85 -5.02 -1.76
N ASP A 164 -9.52 -5.06 -1.62
CA ASP A 164 -8.86 -5.73 -0.51
C ASP A 164 -9.19 -5.01 0.82
N PRO A 165 -9.89 -5.68 1.76
CA PRO A 165 -10.33 -5.06 3.01
C PRO A 165 -9.19 -4.71 3.96
N GLU A 166 -8.00 -5.29 3.75
CA GLU A 166 -6.83 -5.06 4.60
C GLU A 166 -5.89 -4.01 4.02
N PHE A 167 -6.14 -3.54 2.79
CA PHE A 167 -5.24 -2.64 2.07
C PHE A 167 -5.02 -1.32 2.82
N ALA A 168 -3.74 -1.03 3.09
CA ALA A 168 -3.28 0.19 3.76
C ALA A 168 -3.90 0.46 5.14
N GLN A 169 -4.53 -0.54 5.75
CA GLN A 169 -5.12 -0.42 7.09
C GLN A 169 -4.06 -0.51 8.19
N ILE A 170 -3.03 -1.34 7.97
CA ILE A 170 -1.99 -1.61 8.95
C ILE A 170 -0.63 -1.59 8.24
N PRO A 171 0.13 -0.51 8.38
CA PRO A 171 1.43 -0.39 7.74
C PRO A 171 2.34 -1.58 8.06
N GLY A 172 2.97 -2.14 7.03
CA GLY A 172 3.96 -3.21 7.17
C GLY A 172 3.42 -4.64 7.14
N VAL A 173 2.12 -4.86 7.29
CA VAL A 173 1.54 -6.22 7.34
C VAL A 173 1.52 -6.89 5.97
N ASN A 174 0.83 -6.25 5.02
CA ASN A 174 0.68 -6.73 3.66
C ASN A 174 1.52 -5.90 2.69
N TYR A 175 2.52 -5.18 3.20
CA TYR A 175 3.22 -4.12 2.47
C TYR A 175 3.70 -4.55 1.09
N LEU A 176 4.25 -5.77 1.00
CA LEU A 176 4.77 -6.30 -0.23
C LEU A 176 3.68 -6.48 -1.29
N LYS A 177 2.61 -7.19 -0.93
CA LYS A 177 1.41 -7.36 -1.75
C LYS A 177 0.76 -6.02 -2.10
N GLU A 178 0.73 -5.07 -1.16
CA GLU A 178 0.21 -3.72 -1.39
C GLU A 178 1.05 -2.95 -2.42
N LEU A 179 2.38 -3.08 -2.36
CA LEU A 179 3.31 -2.54 -3.35
C LEU A 179 3.11 -3.20 -4.72
N GLU A 180 2.95 -4.52 -4.78
CA GLU A 180 2.69 -5.24 -6.02
C GLU A 180 1.38 -4.76 -6.67
N ILE A 181 0.28 -4.70 -5.91
CA ILE A 181 -1.02 -4.17 -6.35
C ILE A 181 -0.86 -2.75 -6.91
N LEU A 182 -0.17 -1.86 -6.18
CA LEU A 182 0.07 -0.50 -6.63
C LEU A 182 0.94 -0.47 -7.90
N ALA A 183 1.99 -1.28 -7.97
CA ALA A 183 2.90 -1.31 -9.12
C ALA A 183 2.17 -1.81 -10.38
N GLU A 184 1.28 -2.81 -10.27
CA GLU A 184 0.42 -3.23 -11.39
C GLU A 184 -0.49 -2.11 -11.88
N ILE A 185 -1.18 -1.41 -10.96
CA ILE A 185 -2.13 -0.36 -11.33
C ILE A 185 -1.42 0.87 -11.95
N ILE A 186 -0.31 1.27 -11.33
CA ILE A 186 0.42 2.49 -11.66
C ILE A 186 1.27 2.27 -12.92
N GLN A 187 1.91 1.11 -13.06
CA GLN A 187 2.84 0.79 -14.14
C GLN A 187 2.52 -0.57 -14.83
N PRO A 188 1.30 -0.76 -15.38
CA PRO A 188 0.82 -2.05 -15.90
C PRO A 188 1.63 -2.59 -17.09
N LYS A 189 2.41 -1.73 -17.76
CA LYS A 189 3.31 -2.15 -18.85
C LYS A 189 4.54 -2.91 -18.35
N TYR A 190 4.90 -2.74 -17.08
CA TYR A 190 6.14 -3.25 -16.49
C TYR A 190 5.90 -4.32 -15.41
N PHE A 191 4.72 -4.31 -14.80
CA PHE A 191 4.36 -5.17 -13.68
C PHE A 191 3.08 -5.95 -13.97
N ILE A 192 3.19 -7.27 -13.85
CA ILE A 192 2.10 -8.25 -13.96
C ILE A 192 2.39 -9.33 -12.91
N PHE A 193 1.85 -9.14 -11.72
CA PHE A 193 1.85 -10.03 -10.56
C PHE A 193 0.58 -10.89 -10.46
N GLY A 194 -0.50 -10.52 -11.15
CA GLY A 194 -1.76 -11.25 -11.25
C GLY A 194 -2.83 -10.86 -10.22
N HIS A 195 -2.81 -9.64 -9.67
CA HIS A 195 -3.80 -9.19 -8.70
C HIS A 195 -5.08 -8.61 -9.33
N GLU A 196 -5.03 -8.27 -10.62
CA GLU A 196 -6.20 -7.79 -11.35
C GLU A 196 -7.34 -8.83 -11.34
N GLY A 197 -8.55 -8.38 -11.01
CA GLY A 197 -9.74 -9.22 -10.87
C GLY A 197 -9.82 -10.00 -9.55
N GLN A 198 -8.77 -9.97 -8.72
CA GLN A 198 -8.75 -10.60 -7.40
C GLN A 198 -8.75 -9.58 -6.25
N GLN A 199 -7.82 -8.63 -6.28
CA GLN A 199 -7.68 -7.59 -5.26
C GLN A 199 -8.03 -6.19 -5.78
N TRP A 200 -7.90 -5.97 -7.08
CA TRP A 200 -8.25 -4.71 -7.71
C TRP A 200 -8.90 -4.91 -9.07
N LEU A 201 -9.62 -3.90 -9.54
CA LEU A 201 -10.22 -3.86 -10.87
C LEU A 201 -10.18 -2.46 -11.46
N LYS A 202 -10.21 -2.37 -12.79
CA LYS A 202 -10.39 -1.09 -13.49
C LYS A 202 -11.88 -0.75 -13.56
N PHE A 203 -12.23 0.48 -13.17
CA PHE A 203 -13.58 0.99 -13.32
C PHE A 203 -13.72 1.60 -14.72
N GLU A 204 -14.64 1.07 -15.51
CA GLU A 204 -14.91 1.56 -16.86
C GLU A 204 -16.08 2.55 -16.83
N LEU A 205 -15.84 3.77 -17.29
CA LEU A 205 -16.90 4.75 -17.55
C LEU A 205 -17.73 4.27 -18.74
N VAL A 206 -19.04 4.17 -18.54
CA VAL A 206 -20.03 3.74 -19.56
C VAL A 206 -20.65 4.95 -20.24
#